data_AF-A0AAC9Z007-F1
#
_entry.id   AF-A0AAC9Z007-F1
#
_cell.length_a   1.000
_cell.length_b   1.000
_cell.length_c   1.000
_cell.angle_alpha   90.00
_cell.angle_beta   90.00
_cell.angle_gamma   90.00
#
_symmetry.space_group_name_H-M   'P 1'
#
loop_
_entity.id
_entity.type
_entity.pdbx_description
1 polymer ?
#
loop_
_entity_poly.entity_id
_entity_poly.type
_entity_poly.pdbx_seq_one_letter_code
_entity_poly.pdbx_strand_id
1 'polypeptide(L)'
;MRVLKHIFTLCLSFISIDSIAQSEKEILVIENNILKKCDCEKIPANGHVVIPYFVKTIAKEAFKGCHRLKSIEIPNTVEIVEERAFFDCYNLNKIDLSRVFEIKKSAFAYCTNLTEITLGDGLKSIEDNAFESCFKLQSITLPNSLTTLGNEAFSQCKELANVTLSENLIHLPFKVFYECKSLKIIEIPKKTLHIRASAFAFCESLTSVYFLGNLESIGNDAFEHCVSLKEIELPDSVVHLGASAFFNCSALEWIGLPAYLTQIKNDTFSGCNSLKEIHFPSGIEKIGMHAFRNCSSLISLDLPISLTDILFGAFNECTSLKIIKFAENVNYIGIFAFANCVSLEKVELPKSVVKIEDRVFYDCKNLASVKLSSHTNSIGVQAFSGCEKLKKIDLPATLNYIGVEAFRNCSSLEEIICRASTPPQVNLSLGYKGVVIVPKKSQEAYLQDDIWKQMIIK
;
A
#
# COMPACT_ATOMS: atom_id res chain seq x y z
N MET A 1 -74.81 16.17 -4.14
CA MET A 1 -74.10 14.89 -3.87
C MET A 1 -72.62 14.86 -4.31
N ARG A 2 -72.15 15.66 -5.29
CA ARG A 2 -70.72 15.70 -5.68
C ARG A 2 -69.81 16.60 -4.81
N VAL A 3 -70.36 17.61 -4.13
CA VAL A 3 -69.57 18.52 -3.27
C VAL A 3 -69.23 17.89 -1.90
N LEU A 4 -70.09 17.01 -1.36
CA LEU A 4 -69.78 16.29 -0.11
C LEU A 4 -68.66 15.24 -0.27
N LYS A 5 -68.45 14.67 -1.47
CA LYS A 5 -67.40 13.67 -1.71
C LYS A 5 -66.00 14.28 -1.69
N HIS A 6 -65.82 15.51 -2.19
CA HIS A 6 -64.52 16.20 -2.12
C HIS A 6 -64.18 16.71 -0.72
N ILE A 7 -65.18 17.13 0.07
CA ILE A 7 -64.96 17.52 1.47
C ILE A 7 -64.59 16.28 2.32
N PHE A 8 -65.19 15.11 2.06
CA PHE A 8 -64.83 13.87 2.76
C PHE A 8 -63.42 13.37 2.42
N THR A 9 -62.97 13.47 1.16
CA THR A 9 -61.60 13.08 0.77
C THR A 9 -60.55 14.06 1.30
N LEU A 10 -60.85 15.37 1.35
CA LEU A 10 -59.98 16.35 2.02
C LEU A 10 -59.94 16.12 3.54
N CYS A 11 -61.08 15.88 4.18
CA CYS A 11 -61.13 15.60 5.62
C CYS A 11 -60.37 14.31 5.98
N LEU A 12 -60.42 13.26 5.15
CA LEU A 12 -59.62 12.04 5.36
C LEU A 12 -58.12 12.29 5.18
N SER A 13 -57.70 13.13 4.23
CA SER A 13 -56.29 13.53 4.13
C SER A 13 -55.85 14.37 5.33
N PHE A 14 -56.66 15.32 5.80
CA PHE A 14 -56.36 16.15 6.98
C PHE A 14 -56.34 15.33 8.28
N ILE A 15 -57.28 14.40 8.47
CA ILE A 15 -57.30 13.50 9.64
C ILE A 15 -56.10 12.54 9.61
N SER A 16 -55.69 12.05 8.43
CA SER A 16 -54.49 11.21 8.31
C SER A 16 -53.20 11.99 8.55
N ILE A 17 -53.11 13.24 8.08
CA ILE A 17 -51.95 14.12 8.30
C ILE A 17 -51.84 14.48 9.78
N ASP A 18 -52.95 14.82 10.44
CA ASP A 18 -52.95 15.12 11.88
C ASP A 18 -52.63 13.88 12.74
N SER A 19 -53.12 12.69 12.37
CA SER A 19 -52.77 11.46 13.13
C SER A 19 -51.32 11.02 12.89
N ILE A 20 -50.79 11.17 11.68
CA ILE A 20 -49.38 10.92 11.35
C ILE A 20 -48.50 11.92 12.11
N ALA A 21 -48.81 13.23 12.05
CA ALA A 21 -48.09 14.28 12.76
C ALA A 21 -48.13 14.12 14.29
N GLN A 22 -49.21 13.56 14.84
CA GLN A 22 -49.31 13.29 16.28
C GLN A 22 -48.55 12.02 16.69
N SER A 23 -48.50 10.99 15.84
CA SER A 23 -47.66 9.80 16.05
C SER A 23 -46.16 10.10 15.92
N GLU A 24 -45.77 10.99 15.01
CA GLU A 24 -44.38 11.42 14.82
C GLU A 24 -43.86 12.28 15.99
N LYS A 25 -44.73 13.08 16.62
CA LYS A 25 -44.41 13.83 17.85
C LYS A 25 -44.02 12.93 19.03
N GLU A 26 -44.46 11.67 19.06
CA GLU A 26 -44.08 10.73 20.12
C GLU A 26 -42.76 9.99 19.85
N ILE A 27 -42.32 9.96 18.59
CA ILE A 27 -41.09 9.31 18.14
C ILE A 27 -39.92 10.30 18.15
N LEU A 28 -40.16 11.56 17.75
CA LEU A 28 -39.13 12.57 17.56
C LEU A 28 -39.19 13.66 18.64
N VAL A 29 -38.07 13.88 19.32
CA VAL A 29 -37.86 15.03 20.22
C VAL A 29 -37.24 16.16 19.43
N ILE A 30 -37.99 17.24 19.21
CA ILE A 30 -37.58 18.39 18.41
C ILE A 30 -37.71 19.66 19.25
N GLU A 31 -36.62 20.44 19.32
CA GLU A 31 -36.55 21.70 20.06
C GLU A 31 -35.84 22.75 19.22
N ASN A 32 -36.43 23.95 19.08
CA ASN A 32 -35.84 25.08 18.35
C ASN A 32 -35.35 24.69 16.94
N ASN A 33 -36.17 23.94 16.19
CA ASN A 33 -35.85 23.43 14.85
C ASN A 33 -34.71 22.40 14.79
N ILE A 34 -34.31 21.83 15.93
CA ILE A 34 -33.28 20.80 16.02
C ILE A 34 -33.92 19.48 16.43
N LEU A 35 -33.76 18.43 15.62
CA LEU A 35 -34.15 17.07 16.00
C LEU A 35 -33.09 16.53 16.96
N LYS A 36 -33.42 16.53 18.26
CA LYS A 36 -32.52 16.16 19.35
C LYS A 36 -32.37 14.65 19.49
N LYS A 37 -33.45 13.91 19.32
CA LYS A 37 -33.48 12.47 19.56
C LYS A 37 -34.67 11.81 18.87
N CYS A 38 -34.48 10.57 18.42
CA CYS A 38 -35.52 9.63 18.03
C CYS A 38 -35.63 8.54 19.10
N ASP A 39 -36.85 8.19 19.49
CA ASP A 39 -37.12 7.00 20.29
C ASP A 39 -37.14 5.77 19.38
N CYS A 40 -36.00 5.10 19.26
CA CYS A 40 -35.82 3.97 18.34
C CYS A 40 -36.80 2.80 18.60
N GLU A 41 -37.32 2.66 19.82
CA GLU A 41 -38.29 1.61 20.18
C GLU A 41 -39.70 1.92 19.68
N LYS A 42 -39.99 3.19 19.39
CA LYS A 42 -41.28 3.62 18.84
C LYS A 42 -41.29 3.76 17.32
N ILE A 43 -40.17 3.51 16.65
CA ILE A 43 -40.14 3.47 15.18
C ILE A 43 -41.16 2.42 14.70
N PRO A 44 -42.08 2.77 13.77
CA PRO A 44 -43.13 1.86 13.33
C PRO A 44 -42.57 0.57 12.73
N ALA A 45 -43.38 -0.49 12.68
CA ALA A 45 -42.95 -1.81 12.20
C ALA A 45 -42.42 -1.80 10.75
N ASN A 46 -42.87 -0.84 9.91
CA ASN A 46 -42.35 -0.65 8.55
C ASN A 46 -40.95 0.01 8.53
N GLY A 47 -40.47 0.55 9.65
CA GLY A 47 -39.17 1.19 9.79
C GLY A 47 -39.07 2.57 9.15
N HIS A 48 -40.19 3.21 8.82
CA HIS A 48 -40.22 4.50 8.13
C HIS A 48 -40.40 5.66 9.12
N VAL A 49 -39.63 6.73 8.94
CA VAL A 49 -39.71 7.96 9.73
C VAL A 49 -39.72 9.17 8.79
N VAL A 50 -40.59 10.14 9.06
CA VAL A 50 -40.60 11.43 8.35
C VAL A 50 -40.12 12.51 9.31
N ILE A 51 -39.14 13.32 8.87
CA ILE A 51 -38.68 14.48 9.63
C ILE A 51 -39.56 15.70 9.25
N PRO A 52 -40.11 16.44 10.23
CA PRO A 52 -40.93 17.61 9.94
C PRO A 52 -40.18 18.74 9.22
N TYR A 53 -40.85 19.42 8.28
CA TYR A 53 -40.28 20.44 7.38
C TYR A 53 -39.65 21.68 8.05
N PHE A 54 -39.84 21.88 9.36
CA PHE A 54 -39.23 23.00 10.07
C PHE A 54 -37.89 22.63 10.72
N VAL A 55 -37.50 21.35 10.69
CA VAL A 55 -36.21 20.89 11.22
C VAL A 55 -35.09 21.38 10.31
N LYS A 56 -34.06 21.98 10.92
CA LYS A 56 -32.85 22.47 10.26
C LYS A 56 -31.61 21.65 10.54
N THR A 57 -31.57 20.98 11.70
CA THR A 57 -30.40 20.22 12.14
C THR A 57 -30.84 18.90 12.74
N ILE A 58 -30.18 17.82 12.34
CA ILE A 58 -30.27 16.53 13.04
C ILE A 58 -29.10 16.49 14.01
N ALA A 59 -29.40 16.47 15.30
CA ALA A 59 -28.40 16.61 16.36
C ALA A 59 -27.50 15.39 16.52
N LYS A 60 -26.43 15.59 17.29
CA LYS A 60 -25.48 14.54 17.66
C LYS A 60 -26.23 13.32 18.23
N GLU A 61 -25.94 12.15 17.67
CA GLU A 61 -26.51 10.86 18.08
C GLU A 61 -28.05 10.75 18.02
N ALA A 62 -28.76 11.62 17.28
CA ALA A 62 -30.21 11.68 17.32
C ALA A 62 -30.92 10.36 16.95
N PHE A 63 -30.39 9.59 16.00
CA PHE A 63 -30.86 8.28 15.56
C PHE A 63 -29.85 7.16 15.88
N LYS A 64 -28.85 7.41 16.72
CA LYS A 64 -27.80 6.42 17.00
C LYS A 64 -28.39 5.08 17.46
N GLY A 65 -28.01 4.00 16.79
CA GLY A 65 -28.46 2.65 17.10
C GLY A 65 -29.95 2.40 16.81
N CYS A 66 -30.60 3.23 15.98
CA CYS A 66 -31.98 3.00 15.56
C CYS A 66 -32.07 1.85 14.55
N HIS A 67 -31.90 0.63 15.03
CA HIS A 67 -31.87 -0.60 14.24
C HIS A 67 -33.19 -0.92 13.53
N ARG A 68 -34.31 -0.32 13.95
CA ARG A 68 -35.61 -0.45 13.26
C ARG A 68 -35.75 0.50 12.08
N LEU A 69 -34.91 1.53 11.98
CA LEU A 69 -34.97 2.52 10.90
C LEU A 69 -34.55 1.86 9.59
N LYS A 70 -35.48 1.82 8.62
CA LYS A 70 -35.26 1.28 7.27
C LYS A 70 -35.23 2.37 6.21
N SER A 71 -36.02 3.43 6.40
CA SER A 71 -36.10 4.57 5.50
C SER A 71 -36.42 5.84 6.29
N ILE A 72 -35.92 6.97 5.81
CA ILE A 72 -36.18 8.28 6.42
C ILE A 72 -36.40 9.33 5.35
N GLU A 73 -37.44 10.15 5.52
CA GLU A 73 -37.67 11.34 4.70
C GLU A 73 -37.07 12.56 5.39
N ILE A 74 -36.03 13.13 4.78
CA ILE A 74 -35.35 14.33 5.25
C ILE A 74 -35.89 15.52 4.44
N PRO A 75 -36.52 16.53 5.09
CA PRO A 75 -37.06 17.67 4.38
C PRO A 75 -35.92 18.55 3.88
N ASN A 76 -36.23 19.34 2.84
CA ASN A 76 -35.28 20.24 2.19
C ASN A 76 -34.71 21.37 3.08
N THR A 77 -35.22 21.50 4.31
CA THR A 77 -34.78 22.45 5.32
C THR A 77 -33.64 21.95 6.19
N VAL A 78 -33.34 20.64 6.17
CA VAL A 78 -32.24 20.09 6.98
C VAL A 78 -30.91 20.45 6.32
N GLU A 79 -30.15 21.30 7.01
CA GLU A 79 -28.88 21.87 6.55
C GLU A 79 -27.67 21.09 7.11
N ILE A 80 -27.79 20.50 8.31
CA ILE A 80 -26.67 19.88 9.03
C ILE A 80 -27.08 18.53 9.61
N VAL A 81 -26.24 17.51 9.37
CA VAL A 81 -26.29 16.20 10.04
C VAL A 81 -25.09 16.09 10.98
N GLU A 82 -25.35 16.17 12.28
CA GLU A 82 -24.32 16.23 13.32
C GLU A 82 -23.63 14.89 13.61
N GLU A 83 -22.58 14.97 14.44
CA GLU A 83 -21.71 13.83 14.77
C GLU A 83 -22.54 12.60 15.19
N ARG A 84 -22.27 11.46 14.55
CA ARG A 84 -22.91 10.17 14.87
C ARG A 84 -24.46 10.18 14.79
N ALA A 85 -25.07 11.15 14.11
CA ALA A 85 -26.53 11.31 14.05
C ALA A 85 -27.27 10.01 13.69
N PHE A 86 -26.78 9.23 12.73
CA PHE A 86 -27.32 7.93 12.30
C PHE A 86 -26.35 6.77 12.54
N PHE A 87 -25.40 6.94 13.45
CA PHE A 87 -24.40 5.91 13.75
C PHE A 87 -25.08 4.58 14.08
N ASP A 88 -24.62 3.49 13.45
CA ASP A 88 -25.14 2.13 13.67
C ASP A 88 -26.63 1.98 13.34
N CYS A 89 -27.18 2.78 12.41
CA CYS A 89 -28.50 2.52 11.81
C CYS A 89 -28.41 1.42 10.74
N TYR A 90 -27.98 0.21 11.10
CA TYR A 90 -27.57 -0.81 10.13
C TYR A 90 -28.68 -1.33 9.20
N ASN A 91 -29.96 -1.04 9.46
CA ASN A 91 -31.07 -1.39 8.56
C ASN A 91 -31.50 -0.24 7.62
N LEU A 92 -30.92 0.95 7.76
CA LEU A 92 -31.19 2.07 6.87
C LEU A 92 -30.69 1.75 5.46
N ASN A 93 -31.59 1.76 4.47
CA ASN A 93 -31.26 1.28 3.13
C ASN A 93 -30.91 2.38 2.13
N LYS A 94 -31.57 3.54 2.20
CA LYS A 94 -31.34 4.69 1.33
C LYS A 94 -31.49 5.98 2.11
N ILE A 95 -30.82 7.02 1.65
CA ILE A 95 -30.98 8.36 2.21
C ILE A 95 -30.78 9.44 1.16
N ASP A 96 -31.67 10.44 1.18
CA ASP A 96 -31.55 11.65 0.38
C ASP A 96 -30.98 12.78 1.25
N LEU A 97 -29.79 13.27 0.86
CA LEU A 97 -29.07 14.37 1.50
C LEU A 97 -28.90 15.56 0.52
N SER A 98 -29.79 15.68 -0.48
CA SER A 98 -29.71 16.70 -1.55
C SER A 98 -29.68 18.16 -1.08
N ARG A 99 -30.02 18.43 0.18
CA ARG A 99 -30.06 19.80 0.76
C ARG A 99 -29.15 19.97 1.98
N VAL A 100 -28.43 18.93 2.37
CA VAL A 100 -27.49 18.98 3.49
C VAL A 100 -26.21 19.67 3.05
N PHE A 101 -25.75 20.64 3.85
CA PHE A 101 -24.50 21.38 3.64
C PHE A 101 -23.32 20.75 4.37
N GLU A 102 -23.56 20.09 5.51
CA GLU A 102 -22.50 19.50 6.33
C GLU A 102 -22.89 18.13 6.89
N ILE A 103 -22.03 17.14 6.67
CA ILE A 103 -22.14 15.79 7.22
C ILE A 103 -20.97 15.58 8.17
N LYS A 104 -21.28 15.56 9.46
CA LYS A 104 -20.29 15.54 10.54
C LYS A 104 -19.74 14.16 10.82
N LYS A 105 -18.70 14.13 11.66
CA LYS A 105 -17.94 12.92 12.00
C LYS A 105 -18.84 11.71 12.32
N SER A 106 -18.56 10.59 11.65
CA SER A 106 -19.26 9.30 11.83
C SER A 106 -20.78 9.37 11.69
N ALA A 107 -21.36 10.38 11.03
CA ALA A 107 -22.80 10.58 10.95
C ALA A 107 -23.57 9.34 10.51
N PHE A 108 -23.04 8.56 9.56
CA PHE A 108 -23.64 7.33 9.01
C PHE A 108 -22.71 6.11 9.15
N ALA A 109 -21.71 6.17 10.04
CA ALA A 109 -20.83 5.03 10.24
C ALA A 109 -21.64 3.81 10.71
N TYR A 110 -21.30 2.62 10.18
CA TYR A 110 -21.97 1.34 10.46
C TYR A 110 -23.44 1.27 9.98
N CYS A 111 -23.87 2.13 9.06
CA CYS A 111 -25.08 1.94 8.27
C CYS A 111 -24.87 0.84 7.21
N THR A 112 -24.70 -0.41 7.65
CA THR A 112 -24.16 -1.50 6.80
C THR A 112 -25.07 -1.91 5.64
N ASN A 113 -26.39 -1.68 5.71
CA ASN A 113 -27.32 -1.92 4.59
C ASN A 113 -27.59 -0.70 3.70
N LEU A 114 -26.89 0.42 3.91
CA LEU A 114 -27.05 1.62 3.10
C LEU A 114 -26.49 1.35 1.70
N THR A 115 -27.39 1.39 0.70
CA THR A 115 -27.09 1.06 -0.69
C THR A 115 -26.91 2.29 -1.58
N GLU A 116 -27.61 3.37 -1.26
CA GLU A 116 -27.71 4.56 -2.10
C GLU A 116 -27.76 5.81 -1.22
N ILE A 117 -27.02 6.82 -1.64
CA ILE A 117 -26.95 8.14 -1.01
C ILE A 117 -27.01 9.17 -2.12
N THR A 118 -27.92 10.14 -1.99
CA THR A 118 -27.95 11.30 -2.88
C THR A 118 -27.31 12.49 -2.16
N LEU A 119 -26.26 13.08 -2.75
CA LEU A 119 -25.60 14.28 -2.24
C LEU A 119 -25.95 15.48 -3.11
N GLY A 120 -26.22 16.63 -2.50
CA GLY A 120 -26.56 17.85 -3.22
C GLY A 120 -25.36 18.72 -3.58
N ASP A 121 -25.50 19.53 -4.63
CA ASP A 121 -24.50 20.51 -5.09
C ASP A 121 -24.18 21.63 -4.09
N GLY A 122 -24.88 21.67 -2.95
CA GLY A 122 -24.61 22.58 -1.84
C GLY A 122 -23.60 22.05 -0.83
N LEU A 123 -23.37 20.73 -0.79
CA LEU A 123 -22.59 20.06 0.27
C LEU A 123 -21.16 20.59 0.34
N LYS A 124 -20.73 21.02 1.52
CA LYS A 124 -19.41 21.62 1.79
C LYS A 124 -18.45 20.67 2.48
N SER A 125 -18.95 19.83 3.38
CA SER A 125 -18.12 18.94 4.18
C SER A 125 -18.72 17.54 4.36
N ILE A 126 -17.84 16.55 4.22
CA ILE A 126 -18.01 15.18 4.72
C ILE A 126 -16.84 14.96 5.67
N GLU A 127 -17.10 14.85 6.96
CA GLU A 127 -16.05 14.71 7.99
C GLU A 127 -15.62 13.25 8.20
N ASP A 128 -14.67 13.05 9.13
CA ASP A 128 -14.04 11.76 9.39
C ASP A 128 -15.05 10.63 9.64
N ASN A 129 -14.79 9.46 9.07
CA ASN A 129 -15.58 8.24 9.24
C ASN A 129 -17.08 8.38 8.85
N ALA A 130 -17.50 9.44 8.15
CA ALA A 130 -18.91 9.77 7.93
C ALA A 130 -19.74 8.59 7.39
N PHE A 131 -19.20 7.79 6.47
CA PHE A 131 -19.82 6.60 5.88
C PHE A 131 -18.96 5.35 6.06
N GLU A 132 -18.15 5.30 7.12
CA GLU A 132 -17.35 4.12 7.44
C GLU A 132 -18.24 2.88 7.58
N SER A 133 -17.83 1.76 6.99
CA SER A 133 -18.55 0.48 7.07
C SER A 133 -19.97 0.51 6.52
N CYS A 134 -20.28 1.42 5.58
CA CYS A 134 -21.45 1.31 4.71
C CYS A 134 -21.23 0.21 3.65
N PHE A 135 -21.20 -1.05 4.10
CA PHE A 135 -20.74 -2.20 3.31
C PHE A 135 -21.42 -2.35 1.95
N LYS A 136 -22.71 -2.01 1.85
CA LYS A 136 -23.53 -2.15 0.64
C LYS A 136 -23.60 -0.89 -0.24
N LEU A 137 -22.89 0.19 0.09
CA LEU A 137 -22.93 1.41 -0.71
C LEU A 137 -22.26 1.14 -2.06
N GLN A 138 -22.99 1.32 -3.17
CA GLN A 138 -22.53 0.88 -4.49
C GLN A 138 -21.86 1.99 -5.31
N SER A 139 -22.32 3.22 -5.13
CA SER A 139 -21.82 4.37 -5.88
C SER A 139 -21.88 5.65 -5.06
N ILE A 140 -20.94 6.56 -5.33
CA ILE A 140 -20.97 7.91 -4.77
C ILE A 140 -20.50 8.93 -5.81
N THR A 141 -21.19 10.08 -5.86
CA THR A 141 -20.76 11.25 -6.62
C THR A 141 -20.53 12.39 -5.65
N LEU A 142 -19.28 12.81 -5.50
CA LEU A 142 -18.91 13.93 -4.63
C LEU A 142 -19.13 15.25 -5.39
N PRO A 143 -19.96 16.17 -4.86
CA PRO A 143 -20.28 17.42 -5.55
C PRO A 143 -19.08 18.37 -5.59
N ASN A 144 -18.96 19.16 -6.65
CA ASN A 144 -17.86 20.12 -6.81
C ASN A 144 -17.85 21.25 -5.76
N SER A 145 -18.93 21.42 -5.01
CA SER A 145 -19.00 22.31 -3.84
C SER A 145 -18.22 21.82 -2.62
N LEU A 146 -17.83 20.53 -2.60
CA LEU A 146 -17.17 19.88 -1.47
C LEU A 146 -15.75 20.42 -1.30
N THR A 147 -15.50 21.04 -0.15
CA THR A 147 -14.18 21.58 0.22
C THR A 147 -13.46 20.73 1.25
N THR A 148 -14.20 19.91 2.01
CA THR A 148 -13.66 19.04 3.06
C THR A 148 -14.13 17.61 2.85
N LEU A 149 -13.16 16.69 2.74
CA LEU A 149 -13.36 15.25 2.79
C LEU A 149 -12.50 14.70 3.94
N GLY A 150 -13.13 14.01 4.88
CA GLY A 150 -12.50 13.50 6.09
C GLY A 150 -11.75 12.19 5.88
N ASN A 151 -10.92 11.84 6.86
CA ASN A 151 -10.23 10.56 6.92
C ASN A 151 -11.26 9.42 7.06
N GLU A 152 -10.99 8.28 6.44
CA GLU A 152 -11.84 7.08 6.54
C GLU A 152 -13.30 7.30 6.12
N ALA A 153 -13.62 8.39 5.42
CA ALA A 153 -15.00 8.79 5.15
C ALA A 153 -15.82 7.71 4.43
N PHE A 154 -15.19 6.91 3.56
CA PHE A 154 -15.80 5.76 2.87
C PHE A 154 -15.04 4.46 3.14
N SER A 155 -14.29 4.39 4.25
CA SER A 155 -13.55 3.19 4.65
C SER A 155 -14.51 2.01 4.79
N GLN A 156 -14.09 0.84 4.31
CA GLN A 156 -14.84 -0.41 4.25
C GLN A 156 -16.18 -0.32 3.50
N CYS A 157 -16.40 0.62 2.57
CA CYS A 157 -17.54 0.53 1.65
C CYS A 157 -17.28 -0.58 0.61
N LYS A 158 -17.41 -1.85 1.03
CA LYS A 158 -16.93 -3.03 0.29
C LYS A 158 -17.58 -3.22 -1.09
N GLU A 159 -18.82 -2.80 -1.26
CA GLU A 159 -19.55 -2.84 -2.54
C GLU A 159 -19.39 -1.56 -3.39
N LEU A 160 -18.60 -0.57 -2.93
CA LEU A 160 -18.43 0.70 -3.63
C LEU A 160 -17.61 0.51 -4.90
N ALA A 161 -18.29 0.46 -6.03
CA ALA A 161 -17.70 0.19 -7.34
C ALA A 161 -17.46 1.44 -8.17
N ASN A 162 -18.32 2.47 -8.00
CA ASN A 162 -18.29 3.69 -8.80
C ASN A 162 -18.11 4.91 -7.90
N VAL A 163 -16.99 5.62 -8.08
CA VAL A 163 -16.68 6.83 -7.32
C VAL A 163 -16.38 7.96 -8.29
N THR A 164 -17.19 9.01 -8.24
CA THR A 164 -16.90 10.27 -8.92
C THR A 164 -16.39 11.27 -7.88
N LEU A 165 -15.12 11.65 -7.99
CA LEU A 165 -14.48 12.60 -7.10
C LEU A 165 -14.79 14.05 -7.51
N SER A 166 -14.80 14.96 -6.54
CA SER A 166 -14.95 16.41 -6.79
C SER A 166 -13.69 16.96 -7.46
N GLU A 167 -13.86 17.81 -8.48
CA GLU A 167 -12.76 18.45 -9.21
C GLU A 167 -11.94 19.42 -8.34
N ASN A 168 -12.48 19.80 -7.18
CA ASN A 168 -11.87 20.74 -6.24
C ASN A 168 -11.11 20.07 -5.08
N LEU A 169 -11.03 18.74 -5.04
CA LEU A 169 -10.26 18.02 -4.02
C LEU A 169 -8.76 18.28 -4.17
N ILE A 170 -8.15 18.80 -3.10
CA ILE A 170 -6.70 18.99 -3.01
C ILE A 170 -5.99 17.73 -2.52
N HIS A 171 -6.67 16.93 -1.68
CA HIS A 171 -6.12 15.72 -1.09
C HIS A 171 -7.14 14.59 -1.11
N LEU A 172 -6.67 13.36 -1.31
CA LEU A 172 -7.39 12.16 -0.90
C LEU A 172 -6.92 11.79 0.52
N PRO A 173 -7.81 11.88 1.53
CA PRO A 173 -7.45 11.71 2.95
C PRO A 173 -6.97 10.32 3.33
N PHE A 174 -6.47 10.20 4.56
CA PHE A 174 -6.03 8.92 5.12
C PHE A 174 -7.18 7.91 5.06
N LYS A 175 -6.92 6.73 4.49
CA LYS A 175 -7.88 5.62 4.41
C LYS A 175 -9.26 5.94 3.83
N VAL A 176 -9.39 7.00 3.02
CA VAL A 176 -10.70 7.46 2.54
C VAL A 176 -11.50 6.37 1.82
N PHE A 177 -10.85 5.49 1.05
CA PHE A 177 -11.43 4.32 0.37
C PHE A 177 -10.78 3.00 0.80
N TYR A 178 -10.22 2.93 2.01
CA TYR A 178 -9.64 1.70 2.56
C TYR A 178 -10.64 0.55 2.49
N GLU A 179 -10.23 -0.64 2.02
CA GLU A 179 -11.11 -1.81 1.85
C GLU A 179 -12.38 -1.58 0.99
N CYS A 180 -12.35 -0.62 0.04
CA CYS A 180 -13.37 -0.51 -1.02
C CYS A 180 -13.15 -1.61 -2.08
N LYS A 181 -13.38 -2.87 -1.68
CA LYS A 181 -12.99 -4.07 -2.45
C LYS A 181 -13.59 -4.18 -3.84
N SER A 182 -14.70 -3.49 -4.12
CA SER A 182 -15.36 -3.48 -5.43
C SER A 182 -14.93 -2.34 -6.35
N LEU A 183 -14.12 -1.39 -5.87
CA LEU A 183 -13.65 -0.25 -6.66
C LEU A 183 -12.73 -0.74 -7.77
N LYS A 184 -13.10 -0.50 -9.03
CA LYS A 184 -12.35 -1.01 -10.21
C LYS A 184 -11.46 0.03 -10.87
N ILE A 185 -11.95 1.25 -10.94
CA ILE A 185 -11.33 2.36 -11.64
C ILE A 185 -11.49 3.60 -10.77
N ILE A 186 -10.47 4.43 -10.71
CA ILE A 186 -10.55 5.76 -10.09
C ILE A 186 -9.83 6.79 -10.95
N GLU A 187 -10.47 7.94 -11.14
CA GLU A 187 -9.88 9.12 -11.77
C GLU A 187 -9.50 10.13 -10.68
N ILE A 188 -8.21 10.41 -10.53
CA ILE A 188 -7.66 11.37 -9.59
C ILE A 188 -7.78 12.79 -10.19
N PRO A 189 -8.55 13.70 -9.58
CA PRO A 189 -8.84 15.01 -10.16
C PRO A 189 -7.61 15.90 -10.37
N LYS A 190 -7.74 16.86 -11.30
CA LYS A 190 -6.66 17.77 -11.72
C LYS A 190 -5.98 18.53 -10.58
N LYS A 191 -6.76 18.92 -9.56
CA LYS A 191 -6.27 19.72 -8.42
C LYS A 191 -5.75 18.88 -7.26
N THR A 192 -5.84 17.55 -7.33
CA THR A 192 -5.40 16.67 -6.26
C THR A 192 -3.88 16.57 -6.27
N LEU A 193 -3.27 17.08 -5.19
CA LEU A 193 -1.82 17.10 -5.01
C LEU A 193 -1.32 15.89 -4.23
N HIS A 194 -2.15 15.31 -3.36
CA HIS A 194 -1.71 14.24 -2.46
C HIS A 194 -2.72 13.10 -2.34
N ILE A 195 -2.23 11.88 -2.49
CA ILE A 195 -2.91 10.66 -2.03
C ILE A 195 -2.32 10.32 -0.68
N ARG A 196 -3.08 10.44 0.41
CA ARG A 196 -2.58 10.17 1.77
C ARG A 196 -2.48 8.67 2.02
N ALA A 197 -1.90 8.32 3.17
CA ALA A 197 -1.59 6.94 3.51
C ALA A 197 -2.84 6.04 3.49
N SER A 198 -2.67 4.84 2.95
CA SER A 198 -3.70 3.80 2.83
C SER A 198 -5.01 4.23 2.13
N ALA A 199 -5.01 5.31 1.35
CA ALA A 199 -6.23 5.87 0.74
C ALA A 199 -7.01 4.84 -0.09
N PHE A 200 -6.32 3.91 -0.75
CA PHE A 200 -6.87 2.82 -1.54
C PHE A 200 -6.32 1.43 -1.12
N ALA A 201 -5.81 1.30 0.10
CA ALA A 201 -5.32 0.00 0.56
C ALA A 201 -6.46 -1.02 0.60
N PHE A 202 -6.18 -2.25 0.19
CA PHE A 202 -7.15 -3.36 0.07
C PHE A 202 -8.31 -3.09 -0.89
N CYS A 203 -8.15 -2.18 -1.86
CA CYS A 203 -9.03 -2.09 -3.03
C CYS A 203 -8.73 -3.23 -4.01
N GLU A 204 -9.09 -4.46 -3.62
CA GLU A 204 -8.67 -5.70 -4.30
C GLU A 204 -9.12 -5.80 -5.77
N SER A 205 -10.21 -5.12 -6.17
CA SER A 205 -10.68 -5.08 -7.57
C SER A 205 -10.11 -3.91 -8.39
N LEU A 206 -9.25 -3.06 -7.81
CA LEU A 206 -8.73 -1.88 -8.50
C LEU A 206 -7.80 -2.31 -9.63
N THR A 207 -8.20 -2.01 -10.86
CA THR A 207 -7.50 -2.38 -12.09
C THR A 207 -6.82 -1.20 -12.78
N SER A 208 -7.30 0.02 -12.55
CA SER A 208 -6.77 1.22 -13.20
C SER A 208 -6.91 2.45 -12.32
N VAL A 209 -5.87 3.29 -12.34
CA VAL A 209 -5.83 4.60 -11.68
C VAL A 209 -5.42 5.62 -12.74
N TYR A 210 -6.26 6.61 -12.98
CA TYR A 210 -5.98 7.67 -13.95
C TYR A 210 -5.65 8.97 -13.22
N PHE A 211 -4.51 9.57 -13.54
CA PHE A 211 -4.11 10.87 -12.97
C PHE A 211 -4.43 11.98 -13.96
N LEU A 212 -5.34 12.89 -13.61
CA LEU A 212 -5.75 13.97 -14.51
C LEU A 212 -4.90 15.25 -14.37
N GLY A 213 -4.01 15.33 -13.38
CA GLY A 213 -3.19 16.50 -13.09
C GLY A 213 -1.86 16.17 -12.41
N ASN A 214 -1.27 17.19 -11.77
CA ASN A 214 0.08 17.13 -11.22
C ASN A 214 0.06 16.65 -9.77
N LEU A 215 0.05 15.33 -9.58
CA LEU A 215 0.16 14.73 -8.26
C LEU A 215 1.58 14.93 -7.70
N GLU A 216 1.71 15.42 -6.47
CA GLU A 216 3.01 15.65 -5.81
C GLU A 216 3.43 14.47 -4.91
N SER A 217 2.48 13.80 -4.25
CA SER A 217 2.80 12.73 -3.30
C SER A 217 1.80 11.58 -3.26
N ILE A 218 2.34 10.38 -3.06
CA ILE A 218 1.64 9.15 -2.75
C ILE A 218 2.14 8.67 -1.37
N GLY A 219 1.21 8.56 -0.41
CA GLY A 219 1.50 8.20 0.97
C GLY A 219 1.88 6.74 1.17
N ASN A 220 2.24 6.39 2.40
CA ASN A 220 2.54 5.00 2.77
C ASN A 220 1.31 4.12 2.55
N ASP A 221 1.53 2.88 2.11
CA ASP A 221 0.48 1.87 1.95
C ASP A 221 -0.65 2.29 1.00
N ALA A 222 -0.50 3.37 0.21
CA ALA A 222 -1.62 4.01 -0.50
C ALA A 222 -2.42 3.07 -1.40
N PHE A 223 -1.73 2.11 -2.04
CA PHE A 223 -2.30 1.06 -2.87
C PHE A 223 -1.93 -0.34 -2.37
N GLU A 224 -1.59 -0.48 -1.08
CA GLU A 224 -1.31 -1.79 -0.47
C GLU A 224 -2.43 -2.79 -0.81
N HIS A 225 -2.07 -4.02 -1.17
CA HIS A 225 -3.00 -5.11 -1.48
C HIS A 225 -4.02 -4.79 -2.62
N CYS A 226 -3.67 -3.91 -3.57
CA CYS A 226 -4.40 -3.75 -4.83
C CYS A 226 -4.07 -4.91 -5.79
N VAL A 227 -4.52 -6.12 -5.44
CA VAL A 227 -4.12 -7.39 -6.09
C VAL A 227 -4.59 -7.54 -7.55
N SER A 228 -5.46 -6.66 -8.05
CA SER A 228 -5.90 -6.64 -9.46
C SER A 228 -5.20 -5.57 -10.30
N LEU A 229 -4.39 -4.70 -9.71
CA LEU A 229 -3.72 -3.61 -10.41
C LEU A 229 -2.56 -4.18 -11.23
N LYS A 230 -2.65 -4.10 -12.56
CA LYS A 230 -1.65 -4.68 -13.47
C LYS A 230 -0.59 -3.71 -13.91
N GLU A 231 -0.99 -2.48 -14.20
CA GLU A 231 -0.12 -1.46 -14.76
C GLU A 231 -0.50 -0.12 -14.16
N ILE A 232 0.49 0.73 -13.90
CA ILE A 232 0.28 2.09 -13.45
C ILE A 232 1.44 2.98 -13.90
N GLU A 233 1.12 4.10 -14.53
CA GLU A 233 2.08 5.15 -14.85
C GLU A 233 1.96 6.27 -13.81
N LEU A 234 3.00 6.48 -13.01
CA LEU A 234 3.01 7.56 -12.03
C LEU A 234 3.43 8.88 -12.72
N PRO A 235 2.73 10.00 -12.47
CA PRO A 235 3.12 11.28 -13.04
C PRO A 235 4.52 11.71 -12.59
N ASP A 236 5.30 12.32 -13.49
CA ASP A 236 6.63 12.86 -13.18
C ASP A 236 6.62 13.93 -12.08
N SER A 237 5.47 14.57 -11.82
CA SER A 237 5.29 15.52 -10.72
C SER A 237 5.39 14.87 -9.34
N VAL A 238 5.31 13.54 -9.23
CA VAL A 238 5.36 12.84 -7.94
C VAL A 238 6.80 12.83 -7.43
N VAL A 239 7.05 13.64 -6.40
CA VAL A 239 8.37 13.74 -5.73
C VAL A 239 8.46 12.84 -4.49
N HIS A 240 7.33 12.33 -4.00
CA HIS A 240 7.28 11.50 -2.81
C HIS A 240 6.43 10.25 -3.04
N LEU A 241 7.10 9.08 -3.04
CA LEU A 241 6.46 7.77 -3.00
C LEU A 241 6.63 7.14 -1.60
N GLY A 242 5.54 6.72 -0.98
CA GLY A 242 5.48 6.15 0.36
C GLY A 242 6.16 4.79 0.49
N ALA A 243 6.50 4.42 1.73
CA ALA A 243 6.87 3.05 2.06
C ALA A 243 5.65 2.15 1.85
N SER A 244 5.86 0.90 1.42
CA SER A 244 4.77 -0.07 1.17
C SER A 244 3.67 0.40 0.22
N ALA A 245 3.88 1.47 -0.57
CA ALA A 245 2.82 2.09 -1.36
C ALA A 245 2.13 1.12 -2.34
N PHE A 246 2.86 0.10 -2.84
CA PHE A 246 2.35 -0.98 -3.68
C PHE A 246 2.65 -2.36 -3.07
N PHE A 247 2.73 -2.46 -1.74
CA PHE A 247 2.94 -3.72 -1.05
C PHE A 247 1.87 -4.74 -1.43
N ASN A 248 2.26 -5.96 -1.79
CA ASN A 248 1.38 -7.04 -2.23
C ASN A 248 0.42 -6.68 -3.39
N CYS A 249 0.81 -5.75 -4.27
CA CYS A 249 0.17 -5.60 -5.59
C CYS A 249 0.60 -6.77 -6.51
N SER A 250 0.13 -7.98 -6.19
CA SER A 250 0.67 -9.23 -6.75
C SER A 250 0.46 -9.41 -8.26
N ALA A 251 -0.53 -8.74 -8.85
CA ALA A 251 -0.75 -8.70 -10.30
C ALA A 251 0.00 -7.58 -11.03
N LEU A 252 0.73 -6.70 -10.34
CA LEU A 252 1.44 -5.58 -10.95
C LEU A 252 2.55 -6.10 -11.86
N GLU A 253 2.39 -5.95 -13.17
CA GLU A 253 3.32 -6.37 -14.21
C GLU A 253 4.29 -5.26 -14.62
N TRP A 254 3.83 -4.01 -14.56
CA TRP A 254 4.62 -2.82 -14.94
C TRP A 254 4.25 -1.61 -14.08
N ILE A 255 5.27 -0.79 -13.78
CA ILE A 255 5.07 0.53 -13.18
C ILE A 255 6.03 1.55 -13.80
N GLY A 256 5.48 2.67 -14.28
CA GLY A 256 6.23 3.85 -14.66
C GLY A 256 6.60 4.66 -13.42
N LEU A 257 7.90 4.74 -13.10
CA LEU A 257 8.38 5.52 -11.96
C LEU A 257 8.60 7.00 -12.35
N PRO A 258 8.27 7.97 -11.48
CA PRO A 258 8.50 9.39 -11.73
C PRO A 258 9.98 9.73 -11.88
N ALA A 259 10.33 10.58 -12.84
CA ALA A 259 11.72 10.90 -13.18
C ALA A 259 12.56 11.47 -12.03
N TYR A 260 11.95 12.16 -11.06
CA TYR A 260 12.65 12.89 -9.99
C TYR A 260 12.70 12.16 -8.65
N LEU A 261 12.32 10.89 -8.59
CA LEU A 261 12.51 10.11 -7.36
C LEU A 261 14.00 9.91 -7.06
N THR A 262 14.37 10.14 -5.80
CA THR A 262 15.73 9.90 -5.28
C THR A 262 15.86 8.59 -4.51
N GLN A 263 14.75 7.97 -4.14
CA GLN A 263 14.75 6.72 -3.38
C GLN A 263 13.52 5.88 -3.66
N ILE A 264 13.70 4.56 -3.63
CA ILE A 264 12.62 3.59 -3.42
C ILE A 264 12.61 3.26 -1.93
N LYS A 265 11.46 3.42 -1.27
CA LYS A 265 11.36 3.22 0.18
C LYS A 265 11.20 1.75 0.55
N ASN A 266 11.18 1.50 1.86
CA ASN A 266 10.98 0.17 2.40
C ASN A 266 9.68 -0.44 1.88
N ASP A 267 9.76 -1.72 1.51
CA ASP A 267 8.63 -2.57 1.14
C ASP A 267 7.76 -2.07 -0.03
N THR A 268 8.17 -1.00 -0.73
CA THR A 268 7.33 -0.30 -1.73
C THR A 268 6.72 -1.23 -2.78
N PHE A 269 7.45 -2.23 -3.25
CA PHE A 269 7.03 -3.25 -4.21
C PHE A 269 7.18 -4.68 -3.68
N SER A 270 7.29 -4.85 -2.36
CA SER A 270 7.39 -6.18 -1.75
C SER A 270 6.13 -6.98 -2.07
N GLY A 271 6.28 -8.20 -2.56
CA GLY A 271 5.16 -9.06 -2.97
C GLY A 271 4.53 -8.72 -4.33
N CYS A 272 5.11 -7.82 -5.13
CA CYS A 272 4.73 -7.60 -6.53
C CYS A 272 5.20 -8.78 -7.41
N ASN A 273 4.61 -9.95 -7.22
CA ASN A 273 5.09 -11.22 -7.79
C ASN A 273 5.10 -11.23 -9.33
N SER A 274 4.23 -10.44 -9.97
CA SER A 274 4.11 -10.38 -11.43
C SER A 274 5.00 -9.33 -12.09
N LEU A 275 5.75 -8.52 -11.32
CA LEU A 275 6.56 -7.43 -11.85
C LEU A 275 7.74 -8.01 -12.65
N LYS A 276 7.72 -7.83 -13.98
CA LYS A 276 8.70 -8.45 -14.90
C LYS A 276 9.95 -7.61 -15.10
N GLU A 277 9.76 -6.29 -15.12
CA GLU A 277 10.79 -5.30 -15.34
C GLU A 277 10.53 -4.06 -14.48
N ILE A 278 11.59 -3.33 -14.21
CA ILE A 278 11.52 -2.03 -13.53
C ILE A 278 12.53 -1.10 -14.20
N HIS A 279 12.05 0.05 -14.67
CA HIS A 279 12.90 1.08 -15.25
C HIS A 279 13.18 2.12 -14.17
N PHE A 280 14.39 2.10 -13.61
CA PHE A 280 14.76 3.06 -12.57
C PHE A 280 15.05 4.44 -13.18
N PRO A 281 14.49 5.52 -12.62
CA PRO A 281 14.95 6.87 -12.89
C PRO A 281 16.43 7.03 -12.52
N SER A 282 17.17 7.83 -13.28
CA SER A 282 18.61 8.02 -13.07
C SER A 282 18.97 8.67 -11.73
N GLY A 283 17.99 9.34 -11.09
CA GLY A 283 18.16 10.03 -9.81
C GLY A 283 18.07 9.15 -8.56
N ILE A 284 17.73 7.86 -8.69
CA ILE A 284 17.60 6.96 -7.53
C ILE A 284 18.98 6.70 -6.91
N GLU A 285 19.17 7.17 -5.67
CA GLU A 285 20.37 7.00 -4.85
C GLU A 285 20.26 5.80 -3.91
N LYS A 286 19.02 5.44 -3.51
CA LYS A 286 18.78 4.43 -2.48
C LYS A 286 17.59 3.51 -2.79
N ILE A 287 17.80 2.22 -2.57
CA ILE A 287 16.74 1.20 -2.59
C ILE A 287 16.56 0.65 -1.16
N GLY A 288 15.35 0.84 -0.63
CA GLY A 288 14.97 0.56 0.74
C GLY A 288 14.94 -0.93 1.11
N MET A 289 14.73 -1.19 2.40
CA MET A 289 14.66 -2.54 2.93
C MET A 289 13.48 -3.28 2.30
N HIS A 290 13.70 -4.50 1.83
CA HIS A 290 12.66 -5.33 1.20
C HIS A 290 11.90 -4.69 0.03
N ALA A 291 12.43 -3.60 -0.57
CA ALA A 291 11.71 -2.79 -1.55
C ALA A 291 11.13 -3.60 -2.72
N PHE A 292 11.80 -4.66 -3.14
CA PHE A 292 11.40 -5.60 -4.19
C PHE A 292 11.41 -7.05 -3.70
N ARG A 293 11.27 -7.29 -2.38
CA ARG A 293 11.25 -8.66 -1.86
C ARG A 293 10.12 -9.46 -2.53
N ASN A 294 10.41 -10.69 -2.92
CA ASN A 294 9.44 -11.58 -3.58
C ASN A 294 8.86 -11.01 -4.90
N CYS A 295 9.58 -10.13 -5.61
CA CYS A 295 9.30 -9.82 -7.02
C CYS A 295 9.74 -10.98 -7.91
N SER A 296 9.03 -12.10 -7.80
CA SER A 296 9.45 -13.41 -8.33
C SER A 296 9.43 -13.53 -9.85
N SER A 297 8.81 -12.58 -10.57
CA SER A 297 8.85 -12.50 -12.03
C SER A 297 9.94 -11.56 -12.58
N LEU A 298 10.67 -10.84 -11.73
CA LEU A 298 11.66 -9.85 -12.16
C LEU A 298 12.87 -10.55 -12.76
N ILE A 299 13.16 -10.31 -14.05
CA ILE A 299 14.16 -11.10 -14.80
C ILE A 299 15.56 -10.47 -14.76
N SER A 300 15.63 -9.15 -14.87
CA SER A 300 16.90 -8.43 -14.95
C SER A 300 16.82 -7.08 -14.26
N LEU A 301 17.95 -6.63 -13.73
CA LEU A 301 18.11 -5.32 -13.12
C LEU A 301 19.19 -4.52 -13.86
N ASP A 302 18.82 -3.33 -14.32
CA ASP A 302 19.74 -2.28 -14.75
C ASP A 302 19.71 -1.18 -13.70
N LEU A 303 20.68 -1.19 -12.77
CA LEU A 303 20.67 -0.29 -11.63
C LEU A 303 21.11 1.13 -12.01
N PRO A 304 20.44 2.18 -11.50
CA PRO A 304 20.65 3.56 -11.95
C PRO A 304 22.02 4.09 -11.52
N ILE A 305 22.61 4.97 -12.33
CA ILE A 305 23.99 5.45 -12.16
C ILE A 305 24.24 6.19 -10.84
N SER A 306 23.22 6.82 -10.26
CA SER A 306 23.30 7.53 -8.97
C SER A 306 23.18 6.60 -7.76
N LEU A 307 22.88 5.31 -7.95
CA LEU A 307 22.62 4.39 -6.85
C LEU A 307 23.88 4.17 -6.00
N THR A 308 23.77 4.43 -4.69
CA THR A 308 24.82 4.18 -3.70
C THR A 308 24.47 3.03 -2.77
N ASP A 309 23.19 2.86 -2.41
CA ASP A 309 22.76 1.99 -1.33
C ASP A 309 21.64 1.02 -1.75
N ILE A 310 21.90 -0.28 -1.59
CA ILE A 310 20.90 -1.35 -1.68
C ILE A 310 20.75 -1.93 -0.28
N LEU A 311 19.61 -1.72 0.39
CA LEU A 311 19.45 -2.08 1.79
C LEU A 311 19.06 -3.55 2.02
N PHE A 312 18.88 -3.90 3.31
CA PHE A 312 18.52 -5.21 3.82
C PHE A 312 17.42 -5.89 2.99
N GLY A 313 17.72 -7.06 2.42
CA GLY A 313 16.76 -7.88 1.71
C GLY A 313 16.04 -7.21 0.54
N ALA A 314 16.60 -6.13 -0.04
CA ALA A 314 15.93 -5.32 -1.06
C ALA A 314 15.39 -6.12 -2.25
N PHE A 315 16.11 -7.14 -2.71
CA PHE A 315 15.71 -8.06 -3.80
C PHE A 315 15.68 -9.52 -3.33
N ASN A 316 15.44 -9.75 -2.04
CA ASN A 316 15.34 -11.11 -1.51
C ASN A 316 14.17 -11.86 -2.17
N GLU A 317 14.36 -13.14 -2.50
CA GLU A 317 13.34 -13.99 -3.13
C GLU A 317 12.89 -13.49 -4.54
N CYS A 318 13.70 -12.68 -5.23
CA CYS A 318 13.53 -12.43 -6.66
C CYS A 318 13.95 -13.67 -7.47
N THR A 319 13.14 -14.72 -7.43
CA THR A 319 13.52 -16.07 -7.88
C THR A 319 13.78 -16.18 -9.38
N SER A 320 13.20 -15.32 -10.21
CA SER A 320 13.47 -15.26 -11.65
C SER A 320 14.61 -14.32 -12.05
N LEU A 321 15.23 -13.61 -11.10
CA LEU A 321 16.29 -12.64 -11.39
C LEU A 321 17.53 -13.38 -11.87
N LYS A 322 17.90 -13.17 -13.14
CA LYS A 322 19.04 -13.83 -13.80
C LYS A 322 20.26 -12.93 -13.92
N ILE A 323 20.03 -11.64 -14.17
CA ILE A 323 21.08 -10.68 -14.54
C ILE A 323 20.95 -9.43 -13.69
N ILE A 324 22.07 -9.00 -13.11
CA ILE A 324 22.18 -7.72 -12.42
C ILE A 324 23.33 -6.94 -13.05
N LYS A 325 23.05 -5.71 -13.47
CA LYS A 325 24.07 -4.72 -13.84
C LYS A 325 24.15 -3.69 -12.72
N PHE A 326 25.24 -3.73 -11.97
CA PHE A 326 25.51 -2.74 -10.93
C PHE A 326 26.00 -1.43 -11.54
N ALA A 327 25.56 -0.32 -10.97
CA ALA A 327 26.18 0.98 -11.20
C ALA A 327 27.53 1.06 -10.45
N GLU A 328 28.50 1.78 -11.03
CA GLU A 328 29.85 1.92 -10.47
C GLU A 328 29.88 2.61 -9.09
N ASN A 329 28.83 3.37 -8.74
CA ASN A 329 28.73 4.12 -7.49
C ASN A 329 28.08 3.33 -6.34
N VAL A 330 27.65 2.08 -6.56
CA VAL A 330 27.03 1.27 -5.50
C VAL A 330 28.08 0.94 -4.45
N ASN A 331 27.95 1.50 -3.27
CA ASN A 331 28.93 1.40 -2.18
C ASN A 331 28.50 0.35 -1.13
N TYR A 332 27.19 0.18 -0.95
CA TYR A 332 26.62 -0.67 0.08
C TYR A 332 25.57 -1.63 -0.50
N ILE A 333 25.75 -2.92 -0.20
CA ILE A 333 24.81 -3.99 -0.53
C ILE A 333 24.51 -4.72 0.78
N GLY A 334 23.30 -4.53 1.30
CA GLY A 334 22.90 -4.96 2.62
C GLY A 334 22.72 -6.47 2.77
N ILE A 335 22.63 -6.90 4.03
CA ILE A 335 22.40 -8.29 4.41
C ILE A 335 21.16 -8.83 3.68
N PHE A 336 21.25 -10.06 3.15
CA PHE A 336 20.18 -10.71 2.35
C PHE A 336 19.76 -10.00 1.05
N ALA A 337 20.44 -8.93 0.60
CA ALA A 337 19.96 -8.10 -0.51
C ALA A 337 19.55 -8.88 -1.76
N PHE A 338 20.27 -9.96 -2.11
CA PHE A 338 19.97 -10.85 -3.24
C PHE A 338 19.83 -12.32 -2.80
N ALA A 339 19.49 -12.57 -1.53
CA ALA A 339 19.31 -13.93 -1.05
C ALA A 339 18.10 -14.60 -1.73
N ASN A 340 18.19 -15.91 -1.99
CA ASN A 340 17.20 -16.72 -2.68
C ASN A 340 16.89 -16.24 -4.12
N CYS A 341 17.79 -15.48 -4.76
CA CYS A 341 17.75 -15.23 -6.20
C CYS A 341 18.24 -16.47 -6.95
N VAL A 342 17.44 -17.54 -6.91
CA VAL A 342 17.86 -18.88 -7.35
C VAL A 342 18.22 -18.97 -8.84
N SER A 343 17.74 -18.04 -9.67
CA SER A 343 18.06 -17.95 -11.10
C SER A 343 19.29 -17.09 -11.42
N LEU A 344 19.89 -16.42 -10.44
CA LEU A 344 21.00 -15.49 -10.68
C LEU A 344 22.23 -16.25 -11.16
N GLU A 345 22.74 -15.92 -12.35
CA GLU A 345 23.80 -16.71 -12.99
C GLU A 345 25.20 -16.11 -12.78
N LYS A 346 25.30 -14.78 -12.81
CA LYS A 346 26.55 -14.04 -12.76
C LYS A 346 26.41 -12.72 -12.00
N VAL A 347 27.44 -12.39 -11.23
CA VAL A 347 27.58 -11.13 -10.50
C VAL A 347 28.95 -10.52 -10.78
N GLU A 348 28.98 -9.25 -11.18
CA GLU A 348 30.19 -8.42 -11.17
C GLU A 348 29.97 -7.26 -10.19
N LEU A 349 30.68 -7.27 -9.07
CA LEU A 349 30.57 -6.22 -8.06
C LEU A 349 31.39 -4.98 -8.49
N PRO A 350 30.84 -3.76 -8.32
CA PRO A 350 31.55 -2.54 -8.67
C PRO A 350 32.71 -2.28 -7.71
N LYS A 351 33.69 -1.48 -8.15
CA LYS A 351 34.97 -1.28 -7.44
C LYS A 351 34.79 -0.69 -6.04
N SER A 352 33.74 0.08 -5.85
CA SER A 352 33.31 0.70 -4.59
C SER A 352 32.89 -0.28 -3.50
N VAL A 353 32.52 -1.52 -3.83
CA VAL A 353 32.07 -2.51 -2.84
C VAL A 353 33.28 -3.08 -2.09
N VAL A 354 33.53 -2.51 -0.91
CA VAL A 354 34.62 -2.91 0.00
C VAL A 354 34.21 -4.10 0.89
N LYS A 355 32.93 -4.22 1.22
CA LYS A 355 32.42 -5.29 2.09
C LYS A 355 31.28 -6.03 1.42
N ILE A 356 31.31 -7.35 1.47
CA ILE A 356 30.17 -8.20 1.14
C ILE A 356 29.51 -8.58 2.46
N GLU A 357 28.29 -8.10 2.68
CA GLU A 357 27.56 -8.33 3.93
C GLU A 357 27.09 -9.79 4.08
N ASP A 358 26.56 -10.11 5.26
CA ASP A 358 26.04 -11.43 5.57
C ASP A 358 24.93 -11.85 4.58
N ARG A 359 25.01 -13.09 4.09
CA ARG A 359 23.97 -13.72 3.26
C ARG A 359 23.54 -12.94 2.01
N VAL A 360 24.36 -12.01 1.49
CA VAL A 360 24.00 -11.18 0.33
C VAL A 360 23.55 -12.03 -0.88
N PHE A 361 24.25 -13.12 -1.17
CA PHE A 361 23.92 -14.07 -2.25
C PHE A 361 23.59 -15.46 -1.70
N TYR A 362 23.01 -15.53 -0.49
CA TYR A 362 22.58 -16.79 0.11
C TYR A 362 21.60 -17.53 -0.80
N ASP A 363 21.79 -18.83 -0.98
CA ASP A 363 20.96 -19.73 -1.80
C ASP A 363 20.73 -19.25 -3.25
N CYS A 364 21.69 -18.51 -3.82
CA CYS A 364 21.74 -18.22 -5.26
C CYS A 364 22.22 -19.46 -6.03
N LYS A 365 21.36 -20.49 -6.11
CA LYS A 365 21.75 -21.84 -6.58
C LYS A 365 22.39 -21.86 -7.97
N ASN A 366 21.93 -21.02 -8.89
CA ASN A 366 22.49 -20.94 -10.25
C ASN A 366 23.70 -20.01 -10.39
N LEU A 367 24.17 -19.38 -9.32
CA LEU A 367 25.27 -18.43 -9.38
C LEU A 367 26.58 -19.17 -9.70
N ALA A 368 27.02 -19.04 -10.95
CA ALA A 368 28.17 -19.77 -11.48
C ALA A 368 29.43 -18.91 -11.55
N SER A 369 29.29 -17.58 -11.63
CA SER A 369 30.40 -16.65 -11.77
C SER A 369 30.24 -15.44 -10.87
N VAL A 370 31.21 -15.21 -10.00
CA VAL A 370 31.29 -14.03 -9.13
C VAL A 370 32.62 -13.32 -9.36
N LYS A 371 32.57 -12.04 -9.72
CA LYS A 371 33.73 -11.16 -9.80
C LYS A 371 33.63 -10.13 -8.69
N LEU A 372 34.57 -10.23 -7.75
CA LEU A 372 34.67 -9.31 -6.62
C LEU A 372 35.41 -8.02 -7.02
N SER A 373 35.22 -6.97 -6.23
CA SER A 373 36.05 -5.78 -6.32
C SER A 373 37.48 -6.09 -5.89
N SER A 374 38.46 -5.46 -6.52
CA SER A 374 39.86 -5.51 -6.08
C SER A 374 40.09 -4.85 -4.71
N HIS A 375 39.10 -4.13 -4.17
CA HIS A 375 39.15 -3.48 -2.87
C HIS A 375 38.33 -4.22 -1.80
N THR A 376 37.69 -5.34 -2.13
CA THR A 376 36.92 -6.09 -1.14
C THR A 376 37.84 -6.59 -0.03
N ASN A 377 37.54 -6.22 1.22
CA ASN A 377 38.34 -6.56 2.40
C ASN A 377 37.64 -7.51 3.37
N SER A 378 36.33 -7.71 3.23
CA SER A 378 35.56 -8.65 4.05
C SER A 378 34.45 -9.35 3.27
N ILE A 379 34.28 -10.64 3.52
CA ILE A 379 33.13 -11.44 3.08
C ILE A 379 32.35 -11.88 4.32
N GLY A 380 31.04 -11.63 4.34
CA GLY A 380 30.17 -11.90 5.49
C GLY A 380 29.81 -13.37 5.69
N VAL A 381 29.13 -13.63 6.80
CA VAL A 381 28.61 -14.96 7.17
C VAL A 381 27.67 -15.45 6.08
N GLN A 382 27.93 -16.67 5.59
CA GLN A 382 27.09 -17.34 4.59
C GLN A 382 26.82 -16.52 3.32
N ALA A 383 27.69 -15.57 2.98
CA ALA A 383 27.48 -14.63 1.88
C ALA A 383 27.22 -15.32 0.53
N PHE A 384 27.86 -16.47 0.28
CA PHE A 384 27.67 -17.32 -0.91
C PHE A 384 27.18 -18.73 -0.55
N SER A 385 26.67 -18.95 0.67
CA SER A 385 26.22 -20.27 1.09
C SER A 385 25.09 -20.74 0.18
N GLY A 386 25.18 -21.96 -0.38
CA GLY A 386 24.19 -22.51 -1.30
C GLY A 386 24.35 -22.09 -2.77
N CYS A 387 25.46 -21.43 -3.15
CA CYS A 387 25.79 -21.18 -4.55
C CYS A 387 26.27 -22.48 -5.24
N GLU A 388 25.36 -23.41 -5.47
CA GLU A 388 25.64 -24.78 -5.92
C GLU A 388 26.36 -24.85 -7.27
N LYS A 389 26.20 -23.86 -8.15
CA LYS A 389 26.87 -23.78 -9.46
C LYS A 389 28.21 -23.05 -9.46
N LEU A 390 28.62 -22.44 -8.36
CA LEU A 390 29.88 -21.69 -8.28
C LEU A 390 31.06 -22.66 -8.33
N LYS A 391 31.82 -22.64 -9.44
CA LYS A 391 32.96 -23.55 -9.64
C LYS A 391 34.28 -23.01 -9.13
N LYS A 392 34.44 -21.69 -9.21
CA LYS A 392 35.68 -20.99 -8.90
C LYS A 392 35.36 -19.61 -8.38
N ILE A 393 36.15 -19.14 -7.44
CA ILE A 393 36.12 -17.74 -7.02
C ILE A 393 37.53 -17.17 -6.83
N ASP A 394 37.73 -15.93 -7.26
CA ASP A 394 38.96 -15.17 -7.09
C ASP A 394 38.76 -14.16 -5.96
N LEU A 395 39.50 -14.36 -4.87
CA LEU A 395 39.50 -13.52 -3.68
C LEU A 395 40.64 -12.49 -3.77
N PRO A 396 40.36 -11.19 -3.63
CA PRO A 396 41.35 -10.14 -3.87
C PRO A 396 42.45 -10.11 -2.81
N ALA A 397 43.56 -9.46 -3.15
CA ALA A 397 44.72 -9.35 -2.25
C ALA A 397 44.43 -8.52 -0.99
N THR A 398 43.39 -7.69 -1.02
CA THR A 398 42.92 -6.85 0.10
C THR A 398 42.07 -7.59 1.12
N LEU A 399 41.73 -8.85 0.88
CA LEU A 399 40.83 -9.61 1.73
C LEU A 399 41.46 -9.92 3.10
N ASN A 400 40.83 -9.43 4.17
CA ASN A 400 41.31 -9.61 5.54
C ASN A 400 40.40 -10.52 6.37
N TYR A 401 39.13 -10.67 5.99
CA TYR A 401 38.12 -11.39 6.77
C TYR A 401 37.15 -12.20 5.90
N ILE A 402 36.84 -13.42 6.33
CA ILE A 402 35.81 -14.29 5.76
C ILE A 402 34.93 -14.81 6.91
N GLY A 403 33.62 -14.55 6.80
CA GLY A 403 32.63 -14.95 7.78
C GLY A 403 32.36 -16.46 7.78
N VAL A 404 31.75 -16.91 8.88
CA VAL A 404 31.39 -18.31 9.10
C VAL A 404 30.61 -18.86 7.90
N GLU A 405 31.04 -20.01 7.39
CA GLU A 405 30.32 -20.79 6.37
C GLU A 405 30.01 -19.98 5.08
N ALA A 406 30.86 -19.00 4.73
CA ALA A 406 30.68 -18.14 3.56
C ALA A 406 30.46 -18.91 2.24
N PHE A 407 31.06 -20.10 2.10
CA PHE A 407 30.98 -20.96 0.92
C PHE A 407 30.34 -22.33 1.22
N ARG A 408 29.57 -22.43 2.30
CA ARG A 408 28.86 -23.67 2.65
C ARG A 408 27.93 -24.10 1.53
N ASN A 409 27.86 -25.40 1.26
CA ASN A 409 27.00 -25.97 0.22
C ASN A 409 27.27 -25.41 -1.21
N CYS A 410 28.44 -24.82 -1.47
CA CYS A 410 28.91 -24.58 -2.84
C CYS A 410 29.41 -25.89 -3.44
N SER A 411 28.49 -26.80 -3.77
CA SER A 411 28.78 -28.19 -4.11
C SER A 411 29.63 -28.37 -5.38
N SER A 412 29.60 -27.41 -6.31
CA SER A 412 30.46 -27.42 -7.51
C SER A 412 31.79 -26.67 -7.33
N LEU A 413 32.08 -26.10 -6.16
CA LEU A 413 33.29 -25.30 -5.95
C LEU A 413 34.53 -26.20 -5.97
N GLU A 414 35.33 -26.06 -7.01
CA GLU A 414 36.54 -26.87 -7.25
C GLU A 414 37.80 -26.17 -6.73
N GLU A 415 37.87 -24.84 -6.87
CA GLU A 415 39.02 -24.05 -6.45
C GLU A 415 38.68 -22.64 -5.95
N ILE A 416 39.41 -22.20 -4.92
CA ILE A 416 39.47 -20.81 -4.48
C ILE A 416 40.86 -20.26 -4.82
N ILE A 417 40.94 -19.17 -5.59
CA ILE A 417 42.18 -18.41 -5.73
C ILE A 417 42.17 -17.33 -4.66
N CYS A 418 43.05 -17.43 -3.66
CA CYS A 418 43.19 -16.41 -2.64
C CYS A 418 44.45 -15.58 -2.89
N ARG A 419 44.30 -14.30 -3.25
CA ARG A 419 45.43 -13.41 -3.57
C ARG A 419 46.04 -12.72 -2.36
N ALA A 420 45.46 -12.89 -1.16
CA ALA A 420 45.95 -12.25 0.05
C ALA A 420 47.31 -12.83 0.46
N SER A 421 48.27 -11.94 0.76
CA SER A 421 49.63 -12.34 1.13
C SER A 421 49.70 -13.02 2.50
N THR A 422 48.74 -12.74 3.36
CA THR A 422 48.52 -13.37 4.66
C THR A 422 47.15 -14.05 4.65
N PRO A 423 46.99 -15.20 5.33
CA PRO A 423 45.69 -15.86 5.43
C PRO A 423 44.62 -14.90 5.99
N PRO A 424 43.52 -14.66 5.27
CA PRO A 424 42.39 -13.90 5.81
C PRO A 424 41.86 -14.57 7.09
N GLN A 425 41.43 -13.75 8.05
CA GLN A 425 40.82 -14.25 9.28
C GLN A 425 39.50 -14.94 8.95
N VAL A 426 39.34 -16.18 9.41
CA VAL A 426 38.12 -16.97 9.22
C VAL A 426 37.54 -17.31 10.58
N ASN A 427 36.26 -16.99 10.80
CA ASN A 427 35.58 -17.42 12.01
C ASN A 427 35.06 -18.85 11.83
N LEU A 428 35.56 -19.79 12.64
CA LEU A 428 35.21 -21.23 12.69
C LEU A 428 35.49 -22.06 11.42
N SER A 429 34.92 -21.70 10.26
CA SER A 429 35.01 -22.49 9.02
C SER A 429 34.57 -21.67 7.80
N LEU A 430 35.19 -21.91 6.64
CA LEU A 430 34.75 -21.33 5.36
C LEU A 430 33.50 -22.03 4.79
N GLY A 431 33.19 -23.26 5.25
CA GLY A 431 32.21 -24.14 4.61
C GLY A 431 32.73 -24.81 3.33
N TYR A 432 34.05 -24.79 3.11
CA TYR A 432 34.75 -25.35 1.96
C TYR A 432 35.96 -26.17 2.45
N LYS A 433 36.34 -27.25 1.75
CA LYS A 433 37.49 -28.12 2.10
C LYS A 433 38.35 -28.53 0.87
N GLY A 434 38.22 -27.82 -0.25
CA GLY A 434 38.87 -28.18 -1.51
C GLY A 434 40.24 -27.54 -1.72
N VAL A 435 40.57 -27.27 -2.99
CA VAL A 435 41.84 -26.64 -3.40
C VAL A 435 41.80 -25.13 -3.15
N VAL A 436 42.86 -24.59 -2.55
CA VAL A 436 43.11 -23.15 -2.43
C VAL A 436 44.46 -22.83 -3.06
N ILE A 437 44.45 -21.95 -4.06
CA ILE A 437 45.66 -21.46 -4.72
C ILE A 437 46.06 -20.13 -4.09
N VAL A 438 47.29 -20.04 -3.59
CA VAL A 438 47.81 -18.85 -2.90
C VAL A 438 49.12 -18.34 -3.54
N PRO A 439 49.57 -17.10 -3.28
CA PRO A 439 50.86 -16.65 -3.75
C PRO A 439 51.98 -17.58 -3.24
N LYS A 440 52.93 -17.94 -4.08
CA LYS A 440 54.04 -18.85 -3.73
C LYS A 440 54.76 -18.45 -2.44
N LYS A 441 54.95 -17.15 -2.22
CA LYS A 441 55.61 -16.60 -1.02
C LYS A 441 54.76 -16.69 0.26
N SER A 442 53.47 -17.01 0.13
CA SER A 442 52.50 -17.07 1.22
C SER A 442 52.16 -18.49 1.65
N GLN A 443 52.53 -19.52 0.88
CA GLN A 443 52.16 -20.92 1.17
C GLN A 443 52.46 -21.35 2.61
N GLU A 444 53.65 -20.99 3.13
CA GLU A 444 54.03 -21.30 4.51
C GLU A 444 53.07 -20.68 5.52
N ALA A 445 52.67 -19.41 5.34
CA ALA A 445 51.73 -18.74 6.24
C ALA A 445 50.35 -19.44 6.25
N TYR A 446 49.86 -19.90 5.09
CA TYR A 446 48.59 -20.63 5.00
C TYR A 446 48.67 -22.04 5.61
N LEU A 447 49.82 -22.71 5.53
CA LEU A 447 50.03 -24.03 6.15
C LEU A 447 50.17 -23.96 7.67
N GLN A 448 50.54 -22.80 8.24
CA GLN A 448 50.60 -22.58 9.69
C GLN A 448 49.27 -22.10 10.29
N ASP A 449 48.34 -21.61 9.47
CA ASP A 449 47.05 -21.12 9.94
C ASP A 449 46.07 -22.25 10.29
N ASP A 450 45.37 -22.12 11.42
CA ASP A 450 44.52 -23.17 11.99
C ASP A 450 43.34 -23.60 11.09
N ILE A 451 42.82 -22.69 10.28
CA ILE A 451 41.69 -22.96 9.39
C ILE A 451 42.20 -23.29 7.99
N TRP A 452 43.11 -22.49 7.45
CA TRP A 452 43.56 -22.66 6.07
C TRP A 452 44.37 -23.94 5.87
N LYS A 453 45.10 -24.43 6.89
CA LYS A 453 45.83 -25.72 6.82
C LYS A 453 44.92 -26.94 6.62
N GLN A 454 43.61 -26.79 6.80
CA GLN A 454 42.62 -27.84 6.55
C GLN A 454 42.29 -28.00 5.06
N MET A 455 42.79 -27.10 4.20
CA MET A 455 42.58 -27.09 2.74
C MET A 455 43.77 -27.69 1.99
N ILE A 456 43.59 -28.00 0.70
CA ILE A 456 44.69 -28.37 -0.19
C ILE A 456 45.33 -27.08 -0.72
N ILE A 457 46.41 -26.62 -0.07
CA ILE A 457 47.15 -25.40 -0.46
C ILE A 457 48.05 -25.69 -1.67
N LYS A 458 47.91 -24.89 -2.74
CA LYS A 458 48.73 -24.94 -3.97
C LYS A 458 49.42 -23.61 -4.28
#